data_AF-A0A838KFE7-F1
#
_entry.id   AF-A0A838KFE7-F1
#
_cell.length_a   1.000
_cell.length_b   1.000
_cell.length_c   1.000
_cell.angle_alpha   90.00
_cell.angle_beta   90.00
_cell.angle_gamma   90.00
#
_symmetry.space_group_name_H-M   'P 1'
#
loop_
_entity.id
_entity.type
_entity.pdbx_description
1 polymer ?
#
loop_
_entity_poly.entity_id
_entity_poly.type
_entity_poly.pdbx_seq_one_letter_code
_entity_poly.pdbx_strand_id
1 'polypeptide(L)'
;MSFALPPQWRVCSGCGGCAPRGRRSSIWWAVSARPTRKAPPAPEGGAELFVDTFDDDSNGWALPEREGGRTTFDGGDFAWESKVVNLRPHLIAETLGKKYDAGTLEMRDVVVTASVTIERGAAAAGVLCREAPDPESDFQWYEFVARDGFAAIRLTDSAGHIDVLARTEDAQLPLGKKVTIAGTCRDDEQGRGNFG
;
A
#
# COMPACT_ATOMS: atom_id res chain seq x y z
N MET A 1 13.21 -0.68 -33.60
CA MET A 1 12.34 -1.60 -32.85
C MET A 1 12.31 -1.07 -31.42
N SER A 2 11.18 -0.51 -31.00
CA SER A 2 11.02 0.05 -29.65
C SER A 2 10.75 -1.08 -28.66
N PHE A 3 11.47 -1.09 -27.54
CA PHE A 3 11.25 -2.00 -26.42
C PHE A 3 10.33 -1.34 -25.41
N ALA A 4 9.22 -1.99 -25.07
CA ALA A 4 8.36 -1.62 -23.94
C ALA A 4 8.91 -2.28 -22.66
N LEU A 5 9.10 -1.50 -21.61
CA LEU A 5 9.59 -1.96 -20.30
C LEU A 5 8.39 -2.35 -19.39
N PRO A 6 8.50 -3.40 -18.54
CA PRO A 6 7.43 -3.82 -17.63
C PRO A 6 7.40 -3.01 -16.31
N PRO A 7 6.27 -3.02 -15.57
CA PRO A 7 6.06 -2.21 -14.36
C PRO A 7 6.55 -2.87 -13.06
N GLN A 8 7.03 -2.05 -12.11
CA GLN A 8 7.56 -2.44 -10.79
C GLN A 8 6.46 -2.26 -9.70
N TRP A 9 6.48 -2.99 -8.57
CA TRP A 9 5.42 -3.04 -7.53
C TRP A 9 5.99 -2.82 -6.11
N ARG A 10 5.27 -2.22 -5.11
CA ARG A 10 5.84 -1.65 -3.83
C ARG A 10 4.86 -1.82 -2.58
N VAL A 11 5.16 -1.47 -1.29
CA VAL A 11 4.29 -1.54 -0.02
C VAL A 11 4.53 -0.35 0.97
N CYS A 12 3.51 0.16 1.73
CA CYS A 12 3.56 1.41 2.56
C CYS A 12 3.04 1.32 4.02
N SER A 13 3.65 2.09 4.93
CA SER A 13 3.18 2.40 6.30
C SER A 13 3.43 3.90 6.59
N GLY A 14 2.59 4.61 7.36
CA GLY A 14 2.79 6.06 7.56
C GLY A 14 2.06 6.71 8.74
N CYS A 15 2.76 7.50 9.58
CA CYS A 15 2.15 8.43 10.54
C CYS A 15 1.90 9.81 9.93
N GLY A 16 0.92 10.55 10.48
CA GLY A 16 0.40 11.86 10.03
C GLY A 16 1.39 13.05 10.07
N GLY A 17 1.02 14.29 9.75
CA GLY A 17 -0.27 14.93 9.48
C GLY A 17 -0.10 16.43 9.81
N CYS A 18 -0.78 17.34 9.10
CA CYS A 18 -1.24 18.65 9.59
C CYS A 18 -2.11 19.36 8.53
N ALA A 19 -3.21 19.96 8.97
CA ALA A 19 -4.20 20.73 8.20
C ALA A 19 -4.12 22.24 8.62
N PRO A 20 -5.07 23.13 8.25
CA PRO A 20 -5.46 23.61 6.92
C PRO A 20 -5.53 25.16 6.84
N ARG A 21 -5.66 25.74 5.63
CA ARG A 21 -6.34 27.05 5.43
C ARG A 21 -7.11 27.15 4.11
N GLY A 22 -8.44 27.20 4.24
CA GLY A 22 -9.29 28.20 3.57
C GLY A 22 -9.73 27.99 2.11
N ARG A 23 -10.99 27.54 1.93
CA ARG A 23 -12.05 28.35 1.28
C ARG A 23 -13.39 27.62 1.39
N ARG A 24 -14.41 28.33 1.87
CA ARG A 24 -15.80 27.86 1.94
C ARG A 24 -16.43 27.95 0.55
N SER A 25 -16.88 26.82 0.02
CA SER A 25 -17.91 26.74 -1.01
C SER A 25 -18.99 25.82 -0.49
N SER A 26 -20.15 26.39 -0.19
CA SER A 26 -21.33 25.68 0.28
C SER A 26 -22.05 25.06 -0.91
N ILE A 27 -21.79 23.78 -1.15
CA ILE A 27 -22.67 22.93 -1.96
C ILE A 27 -23.30 21.91 -1.03
N TRP A 28 -24.59 22.06 -0.79
CA TRP A 28 -25.41 21.12 -0.05
C TRP A 28 -25.65 19.90 -0.95
N TRP A 29 -24.83 18.87 -0.82
CA TRP A 29 -25.20 17.53 -1.27
C TRP A 29 -25.86 16.80 -0.10
N ALA A 30 -27.12 16.43 -0.29
CA ALA A 30 -27.83 15.54 0.61
C ALA A 30 -26.98 14.26 0.80
N VAL A 31 -26.58 14.02 2.05
CA VAL A 31 -25.90 12.78 2.46
C VAL A 31 -26.94 11.67 2.44
N SER A 32 -27.20 11.10 1.26
CA SER A 32 -27.71 9.74 1.19
C SER A 32 -26.57 8.84 1.68
N ALA A 33 -26.65 8.42 2.94
CA ALA A 33 -25.91 7.26 3.41
C ALA A 33 -26.26 6.10 2.49
N ARG A 34 -25.38 5.80 1.52
CA ARG A 34 -25.48 4.57 0.76
C ARG A 34 -25.48 3.42 1.77
N PRO A 35 -26.34 2.41 1.61
CA PRO A 35 -26.25 1.19 2.41
C PRO A 35 -24.80 0.73 2.38
N THR A 36 -24.19 0.56 3.55
CA THR A 36 -22.88 -0.05 3.70
C THR A 36 -22.99 -1.43 3.08
N ARG A 37 -22.58 -1.52 1.80
CA ARG A 37 -22.49 -2.78 1.08
C ARG A 37 -21.58 -3.64 1.94
N LYS A 38 -22.13 -4.71 2.50
CA LYS A 38 -21.36 -5.70 3.27
C LYS A 38 -20.09 -5.96 2.48
N ALA A 39 -18.92 -5.73 3.11
CA ALA A 39 -17.64 -5.96 2.47
C ALA A 39 -17.68 -7.36 1.85
N PRO A 40 -17.29 -7.52 0.57
CA PRO A 40 -17.25 -8.83 -0.04
C PRO A 40 -16.37 -9.74 0.83
N PRO A 41 -16.72 -11.03 0.97
CA PRO A 41 -15.85 -11.96 1.66
C PRO A 41 -14.47 -11.95 0.99
N ALA A 42 -13.41 -12.01 1.80
CA ALA A 42 -12.06 -12.19 1.28
C ALA A 42 -12.06 -13.39 0.32
N PRO A 43 -11.38 -13.32 -0.83
CA PRO A 43 -11.32 -14.45 -1.75
C PRO A 43 -10.76 -15.68 -1.03
N GLU A 44 -11.58 -16.71 -0.89
CA GLU A 44 -11.10 -18.05 -0.52
C GLU A 44 -10.42 -18.65 -1.76
N GLY A 45 -9.13 -19.01 -1.65
CA GLY A 45 -8.51 -19.93 -2.62
C GLY A 45 -7.39 -19.40 -3.53
N GLY A 46 -6.62 -18.38 -3.13
CA GLY A 46 -5.34 -18.09 -3.78
C GLY A 46 -4.21 -18.99 -3.25
N ALA A 47 -3.31 -19.45 -4.13
CA ALA A 47 -2.06 -20.06 -3.68
C ALA A 47 -1.17 -18.99 -3.04
N GLU A 48 -0.56 -19.31 -1.91
CA GLU A 48 0.42 -18.42 -1.28
C GLU A 48 1.64 -18.29 -2.21
N LEU A 49 1.84 -17.10 -2.78
CA LEU A 49 2.90 -16.85 -3.76
C LEU A 49 4.22 -16.47 -3.08
N PHE A 50 4.14 -15.87 -1.90
CA PHE A 50 5.27 -15.33 -1.15
C PHE A 50 4.87 -15.02 0.30
N VAL A 51 5.78 -15.34 1.22
CA VAL A 51 5.70 -14.98 2.64
C VAL A 51 7.05 -14.48 3.07
N ASP A 52 7.04 -13.44 3.89
CA ASP A 52 8.22 -12.98 4.60
C ASP A 52 7.88 -12.78 6.07
N THR A 53 8.79 -13.21 6.95
CA THR A 53 8.72 -12.96 8.39
C THR A 53 9.56 -11.75 8.79
N PHE A 54 10.40 -11.22 7.90
CA PHE A 54 11.36 -10.13 8.14
C PHE A 54 12.34 -10.42 9.29
N ASP A 55 12.65 -11.69 9.52
CA ASP A 55 13.70 -12.09 10.47
C ASP A 55 15.11 -11.72 9.96
N ASP A 56 15.27 -11.63 8.63
CA ASP A 56 16.47 -11.19 7.93
C ASP A 56 16.15 -10.57 6.57
N ASP A 57 17.18 -10.25 5.78
CA ASP A 57 17.06 -9.71 4.42
C ASP A 57 17.18 -10.80 3.32
N SER A 58 16.84 -12.05 3.62
CA SER A 58 17.01 -13.17 2.66
C SER A 58 16.21 -12.99 1.35
N ASN A 59 15.16 -12.17 1.37
CA ASN A 59 14.34 -11.85 0.20
C ASN A 59 14.73 -10.54 -0.52
N GLY A 60 15.76 -9.83 -0.06
CA GLY A 60 16.30 -8.64 -0.71
C GLY A 60 15.36 -7.43 -0.63
N TRP A 61 14.87 -7.12 0.57
CA TRP A 61 14.12 -5.90 0.86
C TRP A 61 15.03 -4.71 1.15
N ALA A 62 16.25 -4.96 1.64
CA ALA A 62 17.15 -3.89 2.04
C ALA A 62 17.55 -3.02 0.85
N LEU A 63 17.39 -1.72 1.04
CA LEU A 63 18.00 -0.74 0.16
C LEU A 63 19.50 -0.65 0.42
N PRO A 64 20.30 -0.33 -0.61
CA PRO A 64 21.71 0.00 -0.41
C PRO A 64 21.87 1.07 0.66
N GLU A 65 22.77 0.86 1.61
CA GLU A 65 23.07 1.86 2.64
C GLU A 65 23.52 3.16 1.99
N ARG A 66 22.87 4.26 2.38
CA ARG A 66 23.23 5.62 1.94
C ARG A 66 23.25 6.53 3.15
N GLU A 67 24.02 7.61 3.08
CA GLU A 67 24.17 8.60 4.18
C GLU A 67 22.81 9.12 4.71
N GLY A 68 21.78 9.11 3.87
CA GLY A 68 20.43 9.57 4.15
C GLY A 68 19.36 8.48 4.37
N GLY A 69 19.70 7.19 4.45
CA GLY A 69 18.70 6.17 4.79
C GLY A 69 19.26 4.79 5.13
N ARG A 70 18.57 4.10 6.02
CA ARG A 70 18.94 2.78 6.53
C ARG A 70 17.73 1.86 6.58
N THR A 71 17.96 0.59 6.28
CA THR A 71 17.00 -0.48 6.52
C THR A 71 17.44 -1.29 7.74
N THR A 72 16.51 -1.66 8.60
CA THR A 72 16.75 -2.56 9.74
C THR A 72 15.71 -3.67 9.74
N PHE A 73 16.16 -4.86 10.13
CA PHE A 73 15.35 -6.05 10.37
C PHE A 73 15.57 -6.43 11.83
N ASP A 74 14.53 -6.37 12.66
CA ASP A 74 14.63 -6.68 14.08
C ASP A 74 13.32 -7.31 14.56
N GLY A 75 13.40 -8.48 15.19
CA GLY A 75 12.24 -9.15 15.77
C GLY A 75 11.10 -9.48 14.80
N GLY A 76 11.38 -9.65 13.51
CA GLY A 76 10.37 -9.86 12.48
C GLY A 76 9.72 -8.58 11.93
N ASP A 77 10.32 -7.42 12.23
CA ASP A 77 9.92 -6.13 11.66
C ASP A 77 10.93 -5.64 10.63
N PHE A 78 10.42 -5.14 9.51
CA PHE A 78 11.16 -4.32 8.56
C PHE A 78 10.93 -2.84 8.87
N ALA A 79 12.01 -2.09 9.09
CA ALA A 79 11.94 -0.64 9.24
C ALA A 79 12.89 0.05 8.27
N TRP A 80 12.38 1.10 7.63
CA TRP A 80 13.17 2.01 6.81
C TRP A 80 13.18 3.40 7.42
N GLU A 81 14.37 3.90 7.69
CA GLU A 81 14.60 5.25 8.18
C GLU A 81 15.24 6.10 7.09
N SER A 82 14.78 7.33 6.91
CA SER A 82 15.45 8.29 6.04
C SER A 82 15.49 9.70 6.61
N LYS A 83 16.63 10.34 6.37
CA LYS A 83 16.88 11.76 6.65
C LYS A 83 16.39 12.67 5.51
N VAL A 84 15.96 12.10 4.39
CA VAL A 84 15.46 12.85 3.23
C VAL A 84 13.94 12.86 3.29
N VAL A 85 13.37 14.03 3.58
CA VAL A 85 11.95 14.25 3.89
C VAL A 85 10.98 13.77 2.78
N ASN A 86 11.46 13.66 1.54
CA ASN A 86 10.67 13.24 0.39
C ASN A 86 11.14 11.94 -0.24
N LEU A 87 12.16 11.28 0.33
CA LEU A 87 12.49 9.95 -0.14
C LEU A 87 11.39 9.02 0.36
N ARG A 88 10.73 8.35 -0.57
CA ARG A 88 9.75 7.33 -0.28
C ARG A 88 10.21 6.11 -1.04
N PRO A 89 10.88 5.15 -0.39
CA PRO A 89 11.19 3.92 -1.03
C PRO A 89 9.90 3.17 -1.16
N HIS A 90 10.00 2.27 -2.07
CA HIS A 90 8.90 1.82 -2.85
C HIS A 90 9.54 0.44 -3.12
N LEU A 91 9.15 -0.62 -2.42
CA LEU A 91 9.95 -1.86 -2.38
C LEU A 91 9.10 -3.09 -2.62
N ILE A 92 9.65 -3.99 -3.42
CA ILE A 92 9.24 -5.37 -3.55
C ILE A 92 10.41 -6.24 -3.15
N ALA A 93 10.14 -7.38 -2.54
CA ALA A 93 11.14 -8.42 -2.38
C ALA A 93 11.82 -8.69 -3.73
N GLU A 94 13.15 -8.64 -3.76
CA GLU A 94 13.94 -8.92 -4.97
C GLU A 94 13.60 -10.31 -5.53
N THR A 95 13.34 -11.28 -4.66
CA THR A 95 12.92 -12.64 -5.05
C THR A 95 11.61 -12.65 -5.82
N LEU A 96 10.66 -11.79 -5.45
CA LEU A 96 9.37 -11.67 -6.10
C LEU A 96 9.47 -10.88 -7.41
N GLY A 97 10.24 -9.77 -7.41
CA GLY A 97 10.55 -9.00 -8.61
C GLY A 97 11.22 -9.83 -9.70
N LYS A 98 12.24 -10.63 -9.34
CA LYS A 98 12.92 -11.54 -10.27
C LYS A 98 11.97 -12.56 -10.91
N LYS A 99 11.05 -13.15 -10.14
CA LYS A 99 10.08 -14.12 -10.68
C LYS A 99 9.12 -13.46 -11.67
N TYR A 100 8.67 -12.25 -11.36
CA TYR A 100 7.81 -11.46 -12.24
C TYR A 100 8.53 -11.07 -13.53
N ASP A 101 9.74 -10.53 -13.43
CA ASP A 101 10.55 -10.12 -14.59
C ASP A 101 10.91 -11.31 -15.48
N ALA A 102 11.11 -12.49 -14.89
CA ALA A 102 11.33 -13.73 -15.63
C ALA A 102 10.05 -14.30 -16.29
N GLY A 103 8.88 -13.69 -16.08
CA GLY A 103 7.59 -14.18 -16.57
C GLY A 103 7.13 -15.47 -15.90
N THR A 104 7.68 -15.79 -14.72
CA THR A 104 7.36 -17.01 -13.95
C THR A 104 6.33 -16.78 -12.85
N LEU A 105 5.89 -15.52 -12.69
CA LEU A 105 4.88 -15.09 -11.74
C LEU A 105 4.00 -14.03 -12.41
N GLU A 106 2.69 -14.26 -12.42
CA GLU A 106 1.71 -13.25 -12.81
C GLU A 106 1.08 -12.65 -11.56
N MET A 107 0.93 -11.33 -11.52
CA MET A 107 0.40 -10.58 -10.37
C MET A 107 -0.82 -9.74 -10.74
N ARG A 108 -1.80 -10.36 -11.39
CA ARG A 108 -3.05 -9.68 -11.80
C ARG A 108 -4.06 -9.57 -10.66
N ASP A 109 -4.31 -10.70 -10.01
CA ASP A 109 -5.21 -10.81 -8.86
C ASP A 109 -4.39 -11.14 -7.62
N VAL A 110 -4.13 -10.15 -6.79
CA VAL A 110 -3.27 -10.28 -5.61
C VAL A 110 -4.01 -9.87 -4.34
N VAL A 111 -3.79 -10.66 -3.29
CA VAL A 111 -4.10 -10.27 -1.92
C VAL A 111 -2.78 -10.00 -1.23
N VAL A 112 -2.56 -8.77 -0.81
CA VAL A 112 -1.40 -8.39 0.00
C VAL A 112 -1.86 -8.32 1.44
N THR A 113 -1.20 -9.06 2.32
CA THR A 113 -1.51 -9.09 3.75
C THR A 113 -0.27 -8.68 4.53
N ALA A 114 -0.43 -7.73 5.45
CA ALA A 114 0.61 -7.32 6.38
C ALA A 114 0.09 -7.47 7.81
N SER A 115 0.93 -8.04 8.68
CA SER A 115 0.70 -8.00 10.11
C SER A 115 1.57 -6.90 10.71
N VAL A 116 0.97 -5.99 11.47
CA VAL A 116 1.65 -4.81 12.01
C VAL A 116 1.30 -4.62 13.47
N THR A 117 2.25 -4.12 14.25
CA THR A 117 2.01 -3.68 15.63
C THR A 117 2.41 -2.22 15.75
N ILE A 118 1.44 -1.34 16.03
CA ILE A 118 1.75 0.07 16.26
C ILE A 118 2.06 0.25 17.75
N GLU A 119 3.31 0.51 18.09
CA GLU A 119 3.70 0.62 19.51
C GLU A 119 3.45 2.00 20.11
N ARG A 120 3.52 3.06 19.30
CA ARG A 120 3.46 4.45 19.78
C ARG A 120 2.93 5.42 18.73
N GLY A 121 2.34 6.52 19.22
CA GLY A 121 1.99 7.69 18.40
C GLY A 121 0.76 7.50 17.51
N ALA A 122 0.65 8.34 16.49
CA ALA A 122 -0.46 8.35 15.53
C ALA A 122 -0.04 7.71 14.20
N ALA A 123 0.34 6.43 14.25
CA ALA A 123 0.70 5.68 13.05
C ALA A 123 -0.51 5.26 12.23
N ALA A 124 -0.30 5.24 10.93
CA ALA A 124 -1.08 4.45 10.01
C ALA A 124 -0.21 3.31 9.51
N ALA A 125 -0.87 2.22 9.19
CA ALA A 125 -0.28 1.12 8.47
C ALA A 125 -1.04 0.92 7.17
N GLY A 126 -0.42 0.23 6.24
CA GLY A 126 -1.10 -0.07 4.99
C GLY A 126 -0.44 -1.20 4.23
N VAL A 127 -1.14 -1.58 3.17
CA VAL A 127 -0.58 -2.35 2.07
C VAL A 127 -0.87 -1.60 0.80
N LEU A 128 -0.05 -1.81 -0.22
CA LEU A 128 -0.37 -1.32 -1.54
C LEU A 128 -0.22 -2.45 -2.54
N CYS A 129 -0.95 -2.33 -3.62
CA CYS A 129 -0.83 -3.19 -4.76
C CYS A 129 -1.11 -2.39 -6.01
N ARG A 130 -0.77 -3.01 -7.13
CA ARG A 130 -1.03 -2.47 -8.45
C ARG A 130 -0.30 -1.15 -8.84
N GLU A 131 0.97 -0.98 -8.48
CA GLU A 131 1.84 0.01 -9.14
C GLU A 131 1.99 -0.23 -10.65
N ALA A 132 1.44 0.69 -11.43
CA ALA A 132 1.45 0.66 -12.89
C ALA A 132 2.00 1.98 -13.43
N PRO A 133 2.52 2.03 -14.67
CA PRO A 133 3.01 3.25 -15.25
C PRO A 133 1.86 4.25 -15.40
N ASP A 134 2.15 5.50 -15.11
CA ASP A 134 1.20 6.61 -15.26
C ASP A 134 1.76 7.67 -16.21
N PRO A 135 0.99 8.11 -17.24
CA PRO A 135 1.47 9.12 -18.17
C PRO A 135 1.76 10.49 -17.56
N GLU A 136 1.16 10.83 -16.42
CA GLU A 136 1.24 12.13 -15.77
C GLU A 136 2.20 12.15 -14.57
N SER A 137 2.43 10.99 -13.95
CA SER A 137 3.15 10.90 -12.67
C SER A 137 4.13 9.71 -12.57
N ASP A 138 4.70 9.22 -13.67
CA ASP A 138 5.56 8.02 -13.80
C ASP A 138 4.88 6.69 -13.39
N PHE A 139 4.30 6.65 -12.19
CA PHE A 139 3.60 5.50 -11.62
C PHE A 139 2.35 5.93 -10.84
N GLN A 140 1.38 5.03 -10.76
CA GLN A 140 0.19 5.10 -9.90
C GLN A 140 -0.07 3.74 -9.25
N TRP A 141 -0.65 3.70 -8.05
CA TRP A 141 -0.92 2.47 -7.30
C TRP A 141 -2.12 2.61 -6.35
N TYR A 142 -2.70 1.47 -5.96
CA TYR A 142 -3.74 1.43 -4.93
C TYR A 142 -3.12 1.25 -3.55
N GLU A 143 -3.52 2.07 -2.59
CA GLU A 143 -3.12 1.95 -1.19
C GLU A 143 -4.34 1.68 -0.30
N PHE A 144 -4.18 0.73 0.60
CA PHE A 144 -5.13 0.36 1.64
C PHE A 144 -4.51 0.80 2.95
N VAL A 145 -4.95 1.94 3.46
CA VAL A 145 -4.35 2.58 4.63
C VAL A 145 -5.32 2.62 5.80
N ALA A 146 -4.81 2.37 6.99
CA ALA A 146 -5.60 2.41 8.22
C ALA A 146 -4.79 3.03 9.36
N ARG A 147 -5.44 3.87 10.15
CA ARG A 147 -5.01 4.39 11.45
C ARG A 147 -6.19 4.31 12.41
N ASP A 148 -5.96 4.51 13.69
CA ASP A 148 -7.05 4.47 14.65
C ASP A 148 -8.14 5.51 14.32
N GLY A 149 -9.39 5.06 14.21
CA GLY A 149 -10.55 5.86 13.81
C GLY A 149 -10.63 6.21 12.32
N PHE A 150 -9.81 5.62 11.44
CA PHE A 150 -9.87 5.91 10.00
C PHE A 150 -9.23 4.82 9.13
N ALA A 151 -9.93 4.37 8.10
CA ALA A 151 -9.32 3.61 7.01
C ALA A 151 -9.80 4.11 5.65
N ALA A 152 -8.96 3.99 4.63
CA ALA A 152 -9.27 4.37 3.27
C ALA A 152 -8.62 3.45 2.24
N ILE A 153 -9.29 3.32 1.11
CA ILE A 153 -8.72 2.85 -0.15
C ILE A 153 -8.50 4.07 -1.01
N ARG A 154 -7.26 4.26 -1.47
CA ARG A 154 -6.87 5.42 -2.28
C ARG A 154 -6.08 5.01 -3.51
N LEU A 155 -6.25 5.76 -4.59
CA LEU A 155 -5.35 5.73 -5.74
C LEU A 155 -4.33 6.85 -5.54
N THR A 156 -3.06 6.48 -5.47
CA THR A 156 -1.95 7.41 -5.22
C THR A 156 -0.99 7.35 -6.40
N ASP A 157 -0.31 8.45 -6.66
CA ASP A 157 0.64 8.55 -7.75
C ASP A 157 2.00 9.10 -7.31
N SER A 158 3.04 8.98 -8.16
CA SER A 158 4.40 9.37 -7.75
C SER A 158 4.62 10.89 -7.67
N ALA A 159 3.70 11.68 -8.23
CA ALA A 159 3.64 13.14 -8.04
C ALA A 159 3.01 13.51 -6.67
N GLY A 160 2.46 12.53 -5.96
CA GLY A 160 1.84 12.69 -4.65
C GLY A 160 0.37 13.09 -4.71
N HIS A 161 -0.28 12.97 -5.88
CA HIS A 161 -1.74 13.09 -5.95
C HIS A 161 -2.40 11.88 -5.29
N ILE A 162 -3.50 12.12 -4.59
CA ILE A 162 -4.25 11.11 -3.85
C ILE A 162 -5.72 11.28 -4.14
N ASP A 163 -6.34 10.24 -4.71
CA ASP A 163 -7.79 10.12 -4.85
C ASP A 163 -8.34 9.09 -3.85
N VAL A 164 -9.34 9.49 -3.06
CA VAL A 164 -9.93 8.62 -2.03
C VAL A 164 -11.15 7.93 -2.61
N LEU A 165 -11.02 6.63 -2.86
CA LEU A 165 -12.02 5.81 -3.54
C LEU A 165 -13.09 5.30 -2.57
N ALA A 166 -12.67 4.94 -1.36
CA ALA A 166 -13.54 4.51 -0.27
C ALA A 166 -12.91 4.87 1.08
N ARG A 167 -13.74 5.08 2.11
CA ARG A 167 -13.27 5.35 3.48
C ARG A 167 -14.26 4.92 4.54
N THR A 168 -13.76 4.70 5.75
CA THR A 168 -14.53 4.48 6.97
C THR A 168 -13.85 5.17 8.16
N GLU A 169 -14.63 5.52 9.18
CA GLU A 169 -14.16 6.09 10.45
C GLU A 169 -14.21 5.06 11.59
N ASP A 170 -14.62 3.82 11.29
CA ASP A 170 -14.82 2.76 12.28
C ASP A 170 -13.60 1.84 12.45
N ALA A 171 -12.47 2.16 11.81
CA ALA A 171 -11.27 1.34 11.88
C ALA A 171 -10.62 1.40 13.26
N GLN A 172 -10.26 0.25 13.82
CA GLN A 172 -9.61 0.15 15.13
C GLN A 172 -8.18 -0.36 14.98
N LEU A 173 -7.21 0.46 15.35
CA LEU A 173 -5.79 0.12 15.33
C LEU A 173 -5.18 0.40 16.71
N PRO A 174 -5.53 -0.42 17.72
CA PRO A 174 -5.10 -0.18 19.09
C PRO A 174 -3.58 -0.34 19.24
N LEU A 175 -2.98 0.54 20.03
CA LEU A 175 -1.55 0.50 20.32
C LEU A 175 -1.14 -0.80 21.03
N GLY A 176 0.04 -1.32 20.70
CA GLY A 176 0.62 -2.53 21.29
C GLY A 176 -0.14 -3.83 20.95
N LYS A 177 -1.04 -3.79 19.97
CA LYS A 177 -1.75 -4.97 19.47
C LYS A 177 -1.36 -5.25 18.03
N LYS A 178 -1.12 -6.52 17.73
CA LYS A 178 -0.97 -7.01 16.36
C LYS A 178 -2.31 -6.88 15.65
N VAL A 179 -2.31 -6.17 14.53
CA VAL A 179 -3.44 -6.06 13.60
C VAL A 179 -3.02 -6.57 12.23
N THR A 180 -3.97 -7.12 11.50
CA THR A 180 -3.74 -7.57 10.11
C THR A 180 -4.46 -6.63 9.17
N ILE A 181 -3.73 -6.10 8.20
CA ILE A 181 -4.27 -5.32 7.08
C ILE A 181 -4.15 -6.17 5.84
N ALA A 182 -5.24 -6.27 5.09
CA ALA A 182 -5.25 -6.92 3.79
C ALA A 182 -5.83 -5.98 2.75
N GLY A 183 -5.28 -6.03 1.55
CA GLY A 183 -5.77 -5.31 0.38
C GLY A 183 -5.84 -6.27 -0.80
N THR A 184 -6.96 -6.25 -1.51
CA THR A 184 -7.14 -7.06 -2.71
C THR A 184 -7.14 -6.16 -3.95
N CYS A 185 -6.22 -6.42 -4.87
CA CYS A 185 -6.25 -5.86 -6.21
C CYS A 185 -6.67 -6.96 -7.19
N ARG A 186 -7.65 -6.67 -8.05
CA ARG A 186 -8.09 -7.59 -9.12
C ARG A 186 -8.15 -6.90 -10.47
N ASP A 187 -7.95 -7.66 -11.53
CA ASP A 187 -8.27 -7.23 -12.87
C ASP A 187 -9.75 -7.48 -13.19
N ASP A 188 -10.40 -6.54 -13.89
CA ASP A 188 -11.61 -6.84 -14.64
C ASP A 188 -11.26 -7.66 -15.90
N GLU A 189 -12.29 -8.15 -16.59
CA GLU A 189 -12.13 -8.93 -17.83
C GLU A 189 -11.39 -8.16 -18.95
N GLN A 190 -11.21 -6.84 -18.79
CA GLN A 190 -10.54 -5.94 -19.73
C GLN A 190 -9.12 -5.58 -19.25
N GLY A 191 -8.65 -6.16 -18.14
CA GLY A 191 -7.35 -5.89 -17.54
C GLY A 191 -7.27 -4.55 -16.80
N ARG A 192 -8.40 -3.93 -16.47
CA ARG A 192 -8.47 -2.69 -15.67
C ARG A 192 -8.63 -3.02 -14.19
N GLY A 193 -8.08 -2.17 -13.33
CA GLY A 193 -8.04 -2.45 -11.90
C GLY A 193 -9.35 -2.23 -11.17
N ASN A 194 -9.70 -3.22 -10.35
CA ASN A 194 -10.69 -3.14 -9.30
C ASN A 194 -10.02 -3.42 -7.95
N PHE A 195 -10.59 -2.87 -6.88
CA PHE A 195 -10.10 -3.00 -5.51
C PHE A 195 -11.21 -3.51 -4.58
N GLY A 196 -10.83 -4.26 -3.56
CA GLY A 196 -11.76 -4.87 -2.59
C GLY A 196 -11.12 -5.15 -1.24
#